data_AF-X1AF76-F1
#
_entry.id   AF-X1AF76-F1
#
_cell.length_a   1.000
_cell.length_b   1.000
_cell.length_c   1.000
_cell.angle_alpha   90.00
_cell.angle_beta   90.00
_cell.angle_gamma   90.00
#
_symmetry.space_group_name_H-M   'P 1'
#
loop_
_entity.id
_entity.type
_entity.pdbx_description
1 polymer ?
#
loop_
_entity_poly.entity_id
_entity_poly.type
_entity_poly.pdbx_seq_one_letter_code
_entity_poly.pdbx_strand_id
1 'polypeptide(L)'
;SIISLHNLKLRLAILFGFLGGIILGMNLLVFLIGIVLFPLPGYQYQILSGSYLVIVGCVITFILNTLMLIPRLTESREKRESLKRKILDLGTQFTRLEIKEISEKCDEDYELIIRIIKSMINNREIYAEYFNSTKTIANLFLFR
;
A
#
# COMPACT_ATOMS: atom_id res chain seq x y z
N SER A 1 -19.17 1.78 8.10
CA SER A 1 -18.85 0.65 7.20
C SER A 1 -17.51 0.06 7.61
N ILE A 2 -17.35 -1.27 7.61
CA ILE A 2 -16.10 -1.96 8.04
C ILE A 2 -14.88 -1.45 7.25
N ILE A 3 -15.10 -1.10 5.98
CA ILE A 3 -14.09 -0.55 5.06
C ILE A 3 -13.58 0.83 5.52
N SER A 4 -14.45 1.69 6.08
CA SER A 4 -14.04 3.03 6.55
C SER A 4 -13.21 2.96 7.83
N LEU A 5 -13.52 2.02 8.72
CA LEU A 5 -12.72 1.74 9.92
C LEU A 5 -11.32 1.20 9.55
N HIS A 6 -11.24 0.42 8.48
CA HIS A 6 -10.00 -0.18 8.01
C HIS A 6 -9.06 0.82 7.30
N ASN A 7 -9.62 1.80 6.59
CA ASN A 7 -8.86 2.93 6.02
C ASN A 7 -8.38 3.91 7.10
N LEU A 8 -9.14 4.06 8.18
CA LEU A 8 -8.74 4.87 9.33
C LEU A 8 -7.49 4.31 10.02
N LYS A 9 -7.43 2.99 10.24
CA LYS A 9 -6.26 2.32 10.82
C LYS A 9 -4.98 2.54 10.01
N LEU A 10 -5.08 2.51 8.68
CA LEU A 10 -3.93 2.75 7.79
C LEU A 10 -3.43 4.18 7.89
N ARG A 11 -4.36 5.15 7.86
CA ARG A 11 -4.01 6.56 8.02
C ARG A 11 -3.35 6.82 9.37
N LEU A 12 -3.87 6.23 10.45
CA LEU A 12 -3.28 6.33 11.78
C LEU A 12 -1.86 5.76 11.83
N ALA A 13 -1.62 4.57 11.27
CA ALA A 13 -0.30 3.96 11.25
C ALA A 13 0.75 4.83 10.53
N ILE A 14 0.37 5.41 9.38
CA ILE A 14 1.24 6.35 8.64
C ILE A 14 1.51 7.61 9.48
N LEU A 15 0.48 8.14 10.15
CA LEU A 15 0.59 9.31 11.01
C LEU A 15 1.52 9.06 12.20
N PHE A 16 1.40 7.91 12.86
CA PHE A 16 2.30 7.50 13.94
C PHE A 16 3.73 7.28 13.45
N GLY A 17 3.92 6.72 12.26
CA GLY A 17 5.25 6.59 11.65
C GLY A 17 5.91 7.96 11.41
N PHE A 18 5.15 8.93 10.89
CA PHE A 18 5.64 10.29 10.67
C PHE A 18 5.95 11.02 11.98
N LEU A 19 5.08 10.87 12.99
CA LEU A 19 5.28 11.44 14.33
C LEU A 19 6.55 10.87 14.99
N GLY A 20 6.76 9.55 14.89
CA GLY A 20 7.96 8.89 15.39
C GLY A 20 9.24 9.38 14.72
N GLY A 21 9.21 9.60 13.41
CA GLY A 21 10.33 10.17 12.67
C GLY A 21 10.69 11.59 13.11
N ILE A 22 9.68 12.45 13.37
CA ILE A 22 9.88 13.80 13.90
C ILE A 22 10.51 13.75 15.29
N ILE A 23 9.99 12.89 16.18
CA ILE A 23 10.54 12.70 17.54
C ILE A 23 12.00 12.26 17.50
N LEU A 24 12.34 11.33 16.60
CA LEU A 24 13.72 10.89 16.40
C LEU A 24 14.62 12.05 15.94
N GLY A 25 14.18 12.81 14.95
CA GLY A 25 14.92 13.97 14.44
C GLY A 25 15.17 15.02 15.52
N MET A 26 14.16 15.34 16.34
CA MET A 26 14.32 16.26 17.47
C MET A 26 15.28 15.71 18.53
N ASN A 27 15.22 14.41 18.84
CA ASN A 27 16.15 13.79 19.80
C ASN A 27 17.60 13.83 19.31
N LEU A 28 17.83 13.55 18.03
CA LEU A 28 19.15 13.64 17.39
C LEU A 28 19.69 15.08 17.42
N LEU A 29 18.82 16.06 17.22
CA LEU A 29 19.17 17.48 17.26
C LEU A 29 19.56 17.90 18.69
N VAL A 30 18.78 17.50 19.70
CA VAL A 30 19.11 17.73 21.12
C VAL A 30 20.41 17.04 21.52
N PHE A 31 20.67 15.83 21.01
CA PHE A 31 21.92 15.11 21.21
C PHE A 31 23.12 15.88 20.65
N LEU A 32 23.03 16.38 19.41
CA LEU A 32 24.08 17.18 18.78
C LEU A 32 24.32 18.51 19.52
N ILE A 33 23.25 19.20 19.91
CA ILE A 33 23.33 20.43 20.72
C ILE A 33 24.00 20.14 22.07
N GLY A 34 23.63 19.04 22.73
CA GLY A 34 24.19 18.62 24.02
C GLY A 34 25.69 18.36 23.97
N ILE A 35 26.17 17.69 22.89
CA ILE A 35 27.61 17.48 22.67
C ILE A 35 28.35 18.81 22.53
N VAL A 36 27.78 19.78 21.81
CA VAL A 36 28.43 21.06 21.53
C VAL A 36 28.43 21.99 22.74
N LEU A 37 27.33 22.08 23.48
CA LEU A 37 27.17 23.02 24.60
C LEU A 37 27.71 22.51 25.94
N PHE A 38 27.73 21.19 26.17
CA PHE A 38 28.08 20.61 27.47
C PHE A 38 29.06 19.43 27.32
N PRO A 39 30.37 19.70 27.15
CA PRO A 39 31.39 18.67 26.96
C PRO A 39 31.78 17.91 28.25
N LEU A 40 31.00 18.05 29.34
CA LEU A 40 31.33 17.42 30.62
C LEU A 40 31.00 15.92 30.60
N PRO A 41 31.90 15.06 31.11
CA PRO A 41 31.79 13.60 30.97
C PRO A 41 30.53 13.03 31.63
N GLY A 42 30.04 13.60 32.73
CA GLY A 42 28.83 13.13 33.40
C GLY A 42 27.53 13.36 32.61
N TYR A 43 27.47 14.45 31.83
CA TYR A 43 26.30 14.80 31.03
C TYR A 43 26.21 13.92 29.76
N GLN A 44 27.37 13.53 29.20
CA GLN A 44 27.45 12.66 28.03
C GLN A 44 26.85 11.26 28.27
N TYR A 45 27.04 10.66 29.46
CA TYR A 45 26.47 9.34 29.78
C TYR A 45 24.94 9.36 29.88
N GLN A 46 24.35 10.42 30.46
CA GLN A 46 22.89 10.54 30.57
C GLN A 46 22.24 10.68 29.19
N ILE A 47 22.83 11.50 28.31
CA ILE A 47 22.35 11.68 26.93
C ILE A 47 22.47 10.37 26.12
N LEU A 48 23.55 9.61 26.28
CA LEU A 48 23.75 8.34 25.59
C LEU A 48 22.71 7.27 25.99
N SER A 49 22.41 7.15 27.28
CA SER A 49 21.41 6.19 27.78
C SER A 49 19.98 6.53 27.34
N GLY A 50 19.62 7.83 27.34
CA GLY A 50 18.29 8.29 26.92
C GLY A 50 18.05 8.12 25.41
N SER A 51 19.06 8.40 24.59
CA SER A 51 18.98 8.22 23.14
C SER A 51 18.84 6.75 22.73
N TYR A 52 19.49 5.82 23.44
CA TYR A 52 19.35 4.39 23.19
C TYR A 52 17.92 3.88 23.38
N LEU A 53 17.24 4.26 24.46
CA LEU A 53 15.86 3.86 24.73
C LEU A 53 14.89 4.37 23.65
N VAL A 54 15.09 5.59 23.17
CA VAL A 54 14.28 6.17 22.09
C VAL A 54 14.47 5.40 20.78
N ILE A 55 15.72 5.09 20.42
CA ILE A 55 16.03 4.31 19.22
C ILE A 55 15.38 2.93 19.29
N VAL A 56 15.51 2.21 20.41
CA VAL A 56 14.90 0.89 20.59
C VAL A 56 13.38 0.96 20.47
N GLY A 57 12.74 1.96 21.09
CA GLY A 57 11.29 2.19 20.97
C GLY A 57 10.84 2.47 19.52
N CYS A 58 11.60 3.25 18.77
CA CYS A 58 11.32 3.53 17.35
C CYS A 58 11.48 2.28 16.48
N VAL A 59 12.52 1.47 16.71
CA VAL A 59 12.73 0.21 15.97
C VAL A 59 11.56 -0.76 16.22
N ILE A 60 11.13 -0.90 17.47
CA ILE A 60 9.98 -1.77 17.81
C ILE A 60 8.71 -1.29 17.12
N THR A 61 8.40 0.00 17.16
CA THR A 61 7.19 0.53 16.50
C THR A 61 7.24 0.40 14.99
N PHE A 62 8.42 0.54 14.37
CA PHE A 62 8.62 0.30 12.94
C PHE A 62 8.41 -1.18 12.58
N ILE A 63 8.96 -2.11 13.37
CA ILE A 63 8.77 -3.56 13.16
C ILE A 63 7.28 -3.93 13.29
N LEU A 64 6.58 -3.43 14.31
CA LEU A 64 5.16 -3.72 14.48
C LEU A 64 4.30 -3.17 13.32
N ASN A 65 4.60 -1.95 12.84
CA ASN A 65 3.90 -1.36 11.71
C ASN A 65 4.13 -2.15 10.41
N THR A 66 5.36 -2.57 10.15
CA THR A 66 5.67 -3.39 8.95
C THR A 66 5.01 -4.76 9.03
N LEU A 67 5.04 -5.42 10.18
CA LEU A 67 4.39 -6.71 10.40
C LEU A 67 2.88 -6.65 10.14
N MET A 68 2.21 -5.58 10.58
CA MET A 68 0.78 -5.38 10.30
C MET A 68 0.45 -5.09 8.83
N LEU A 69 1.39 -4.55 8.05
CA LEU A 69 1.17 -4.21 6.64
C LEU A 69 1.26 -5.43 5.71
N ILE A 70 2.12 -6.40 6.02
CA ILE A 70 2.37 -7.60 5.20
C ILE A 70 1.10 -8.41 4.88
N PRO A 71 0.26 -8.81 5.85
CA PRO A 71 -0.94 -9.60 5.56
C PRO A 71 -1.94 -8.84 4.69
N ARG A 72 -2.05 -7.52 4.87
CA ARG A 72 -2.97 -6.67 4.11
C ARG A 72 -2.57 -6.52 2.64
N LEU A 73 -1.27 -6.42 2.37
CA LEU A 73 -0.76 -6.44 1.00
C LEU A 73 -1.04 -7.78 0.32
N THR A 74 -0.95 -8.86 1.08
CA THR A 74 -1.22 -10.22 0.59
C THR A 74 -2.69 -10.41 0.25
N GLU A 75 -3.60 -10.05 1.15
CA GLU A 75 -5.05 -10.15 0.93
C GLU A 75 -5.51 -9.27 -0.26
N SER A 76 -5.00 -8.02 -0.34
CA SER A 76 -5.30 -7.15 -1.49
C SER A 76 -4.75 -7.72 -2.80
N ARG A 77 -3.60 -8.40 -2.76
CA ARG A 77 -3.00 -9.04 -3.94
C ARG A 77 -3.82 -10.25 -4.36
N GLU A 78 -4.23 -11.10 -3.42
CA GLU A 78 -5.06 -12.27 -3.67
C GLU A 78 -6.41 -11.87 -4.27
N LYS A 79 -7.08 -10.86 -3.69
CA LYS A 79 -8.32 -10.31 -4.25
C LYS A 79 -8.13 -9.83 -5.68
N ARG A 80 -7.04 -9.10 -5.96
CA ARG A 80 -6.72 -8.63 -7.32
C ARG A 80 -6.49 -9.79 -8.29
N GLU A 81 -5.73 -10.81 -7.90
CA GLU A 81 -5.47 -11.99 -8.72
C GLU A 81 -6.75 -12.80 -8.99
N SER A 82 -7.63 -12.93 -7.99
CA SER A 82 -8.93 -13.59 -8.17
C SER A 82 -9.81 -12.86 -9.19
N LEU A 83 -9.81 -11.52 -9.17
CA LEU A 83 -10.55 -10.70 -10.11
C LEU A 83 -9.95 -10.78 -11.52
N LYS A 84 -8.62 -10.76 -11.66
CA LYS A 84 -7.96 -11.00 -12.95
C LYS A 84 -8.42 -12.31 -13.57
N ARG A 85 -8.42 -13.41 -12.80
CA ARG A 85 -8.88 -14.72 -13.27
C ARG A 85 -10.32 -14.71 -13.75
N LYS A 86 -11.23 -14.06 -13.01
CA LYS A 86 -12.63 -13.90 -13.44
C LYS A 86 -12.74 -13.13 -14.74
N ILE A 87 -12.00 -12.02 -14.89
CA ILE A 87 -11.99 -11.22 -16.13
C ILE A 87 -11.48 -12.05 -17.31
N LEU A 88 -10.43 -12.85 -17.11
CA LEU A 88 -9.92 -13.75 -18.13
C LEU A 88 -10.95 -14.80 -18.54
N ASP A 89 -11.61 -15.43 -17.56
CA ASP A 89 -12.64 -16.43 -17.80
C ASP A 89 -13.81 -15.86 -18.62
N LEU A 90 -14.30 -14.67 -18.24
CA LEU A 90 -15.30 -13.94 -19.03
C LEU A 90 -14.81 -13.65 -20.45
N GLY A 91 -13.55 -13.27 -20.58
CA GLY A 91 -12.90 -13.03 -21.85
C GLY A 91 -12.83 -14.22 -22.80
N THR A 92 -12.76 -15.43 -22.25
CA THR A 92 -12.80 -16.67 -23.06
C THR A 92 -14.21 -16.99 -23.57
N GLN A 93 -15.25 -16.51 -22.88
CA GLN A 93 -16.64 -16.76 -23.21
C GLN A 93 -17.21 -15.69 -24.16
N PHE A 94 -16.70 -14.46 -24.10
CA PHE A 94 -17.21 -13.32 -24.85
C PHE A 94 -16.06 -12.55 -25.52
N THR A 95 -16.15 -12.36 -26.85
CA THR A 95 -15.16 -11.61 -27.64
C THR A 95 -15.13 -10.12 -27.35
N ARG A 96 -16.25 -9.59 -26.83
CA ARG A 96 -16.44 -8.18 -26.44
C ARG A 96 -17.15 -8.16 -25.11
N LEU A 97 -16.66 -7.35 -24.18
CA LEU A 97 -17.21 -7.24 -22.83
C LEU A 97 -17.39 -5.77 -22.46
N GLU A 98 -18.54 -5.43 -21.91
CA GLU A 98 -18.77 -4.11 -21.32
C GLU A 98 -18.30 -4.10 -19.86
N ILE A 99 -17.70 -2.99 -19.42
CA ILE A 99 -17.24 -2.87 -18.02
C ILE A 99 -18.41 -3.05 -17.04
N LYS A 100 -19.62 -2.66 -17.45
CA LYS A 100 -20.85 -2.87 -16.67
C LYS A 100 -21.13 -4.34 -16.38
N GLU A 101 -21.05 -5.20 -17.41
CA GLU A 101 -21.28 -6.63 -17.25
C GLU A 101 -20.21 -7.28 -16.36
N ILE A 102 -18.96 -6.85 -16.50
CA ILE A 102 -17.86 -7.33 -15.65
C ILE A 102 -18.08 -6.89 -14.20
N SER A 103 -18.50 -5.65 -13.98
CA SER A 103 -18.81 -5.11 -12.65
C SER A 103 -19.93 -5.87 -11.97
N GLU A 104 -21.03 -6.13 -12.68
CA GLU A 104 -22.17 -6.89 -12.16
C GLU A 104 -21.78 -8.35 -11.84
N LYS A 105 -21.02 -9.01 -12.72
CA LYS A 105 -20.60 -10.41 -12.49
C LYS A 105 -19.53 -10.55 -11.40
N CYS A 106 -18.70 -9.54 -11.22
CA CYS A 106 -17.61 -9.58 -10.24
C CYS A 106 -17.98 -9.01 -8.87
N ASP A 107 -19.09 -8.25 -8.78
CA ASP A 107 -19.50 -7.46 -7.61
C ASP A 107 -18.41 -6.47 -7.17
N GLU A 108 -17.82 -5.78 -8.13
CA GLU A 108 -16.71 -4.85 -7.90
C GLU A 108 -16.91 -3.52 -8.63
N ASP A 109 -16.26 -2.48 -8.10
CA ASP A 109 -16.37 -1.12 -8.62
C ASP A 109 -15.80 -0.97 -10.04
N TYR A 110 -16.48 -0.16 -10.84
CA TYR A 110 -16.11 0.14 -12.23
C TYR A 110 -14.68 0.66 -12.37
N GLU A 111 -14.25 1.58 -11.49
CA GLU A 111 -12.91 2.14 -11.57
C GLU A 111 -11.83 1.11 -11.26
N LEU A 112 -12.09 0.23 -10.29
CA LEU A 112 -11.18 -0.85 -9.92
C LEU A 112 -11.00 -1.83 -11.07
N ILE A 113 -12.09 -2.21 -11.74
CA ILE A 113 -12.07 -3.08 -12.92
C ILE A 113 -11.29 -2.43 -14.06
N ILE A 114 -11.59 -1.17 -14.41
CA ILE A 114 -10.88 -0.43 -15.46
C ILE A 114 -9.38 -0.37 -15.17
N ARG A 115 -9.00 -0.10 -13.92
CA ARG A 115 -7.60 -0.03 -13.50
C ARG A 115 -6.90 -1.38 -13.66
N ILE A 116 -7.57 -2.47 -13.30
CA ILE A 116 -7.03 -3.82 -13.44
C ILE A 116 -6.86 -4.20 -14.91
N ILE A 117 -7.88 -3.98 -15.74
CA ILE A 117 -7.79 -4.27 -17.19
C ILE A 117 -6.66 -3.49 -17.85
N LYS A 118 -6.56 -2.17 -17.59
CA LYS A 118 -5.46 -1.35 -18.09
C LYS A 118 -4.11 -1.90 -17.64
N SER A 119 -4.00 -2.34 -16.39
CA SER A 119 -2.77 -2.96 -15.88
C SER A 119 -2.44 -4.28 -16.58
N MET A 120 -3.44 -5.12 -16.88
CA MET A 120 -3.27 -6.38 -17.59
C MET A 120 -2.84 -6.18 -19.04
N ILE A 121 -3.42 -5.19 -19.74
CA ILE A 121 -3.01 -4.81 -21.11
C ILE A 121 -1.57 -4.30 -21.11
N ASN A 122 -1.23 -3.38 -20.20
CA ASN A 122 0.12 -2.82 -20.10
C ASN A 122 1.18 -3.88 -19.75
N ASN A 123 0.83 -4.85 -18.90
CA ASN A 123 1.70 -5.97 -18.53
C ASN A 123 1.75 -7.07 -19.61
N ARG A 124 1.01 -6.92 -20.73
CA ARG A 124 0.86 -7.93 -21.78
C ARG A 124 0.28 -9.26 -21.27
N GLU A 125 -0.48 -9.23 -20.18
CA GLU A 125 -1.23 -10.39 -19.66
C GLU A 125 -2.42 -10.72 -20.59
N ILE A 126 -2.98 -9.70 -21.25
CA ILE A 126 -4.05 -9.81 -22.24
C ILE A 126 -3.74 -8.91 -23.43
N TYR A 127 -4.11 -9.36 -24.62
CA TYR A 127 -4.21 -8.51 -25.80
C TYR A 127 -5.65 -8.03 -25.89
N ALA A 128 -5.90 -6.74 -25.67
CA ALA A 128 -7.22 -6.16 -25.74
C ALA A 128 -7.15 -4.64 -25.97
N GLU A 129 -8.18 -4.09 -26.57
CA GLU A 129 -8.33 -2.65 -26.73
C GLU A 129 -9.45 -2.13 -25.83
N TYR A 130 -9.12 -1.13 -25.00
CA TYR A 130 -10.08 -0.51 -24.09
C TYR A 130 -10.53 0.85 -24.61
N PHE A 131 -11.82 0.96 -24.92
CA PHE A 131 -12.43 2.18 -25.43
C PHE A 131 -12.94 3.03 -24.27
N ASN A 132 -12.23 4.12 -23.96
CA ASN A 132 -12.60 5.04 -22.86
C ASN A 132 -13.99 5.68 -23.04
N SER A 133 -14.40 5.93 -24.29
CA SER A 133 -15.66 6.59 -24.65
C SER A 133 -16.88 5.73 -24.35
N THR A 134 -16.82 4.44 -24.68
CA THR A 134 -17.94 3.49 -24.51
C THR A 134 -17.80 2.61 -23.27
N LYS A 135 -16.68 2.70 -22.54
CA LYS A 135 -16.35 1.82 -21.41
C LYS A 135 -16.49 0.33 -21.81
N THR A 136 -15.93 0.00 -22.97
CA THR A 136 -15.99 -1.36 -23.54
C THR A 136 -14.59 -1.89 -23.78
N ILE A 137 -14.43 -3.20 -23.65
CA ILE A 137 -13.23 -3.94 -24.02
C ILE A 137 -13.58 -4.75 -25.28
N ALA A 138 -12.79 -4.61 -26.33
CA ALA A 138 -12.92 -5.45 -27.52
C ALA A 138 -11.65 -6.24 -27.80
N ASN A 139 -11.80 -7.35 -28.53
CA ASN A 139 -10.73 -8.23 -28.99
C ASN A 139 -9.88 -8.78 -27.83
N LEU A 140 -10.53 -9.32 -26.79
CA LEU A 140 -9.79 -9.95 -25.70
C LEU A 140 -9.19 -11.29 -26.16
N PHE A 141 -7.88 -11.32 -26.38
CA PHE A 141 -7.10 -12.53 -26.65
C PHE A 141 -6.08 -12.78 -25.54
N LEU A 142 -6.03 -14.01 -25.05
CA LEU A 142 -5.04 -14.46 -24.08
C LEU A 142 -3.71 -14.75 -24.78
N PHE A 143 -2.62 -14.20 -24.26
CA PHE A 143 -1.29 -14.76 -24.56
C PHE A 143 -1.19 -16.11 -23.87
N ARG A 144 -1.11 -17.18 -24.67
CA ARG A 144 -0.88 -18.54 -24.18
C ARG A 144 0.61 -18.81 -24.10
#